data_AF-A0AAU9UHN6-F1
#
_entry.id   AF-A0AAU9UHN6-F1
#
_cell.length_a   1.000
_cell.length_b   1.000
_cell.length_c   1.000
_cell.angle_alpha   90.00
_cell.angle_beta   90.00
_cell.angle_gamma   90.00
#
_symmetry.space_group_name_H-M   'P 1'
#
loop_
_entity.id
_entity.type
_entity.pdbx_description
1 polymer ?
#
loop_
_entity_poly.entity_id
_entity_poly.type
_entity_poly.pdbx_seq_one_letter_code
_entity_poly.pdbx_strand_id
1 'polypeptide(L)'
;MSCPPEPDPCAQVCPPPPPPPPCRVKPIMRGLHRAQTKRVLAQALLFTAFAGSCVYFFIGAPRKAKYKEFYARGEFEDWADEMARKGLFQSVPVNSLKDNTQMKGK
;
A
#
# COMPACT_ATOMS: atom_id res chain seq x y z
N MET A 1 1.67 16.77 -100.12
CA MET A 1 0.88 16.87 -98.88
C MET A 1 1.56 16.02 -97.83
N SER A 2 2.38 16.64 -96.98
CA SER A 2 3.08 15.99 -95.88
C SER A 2 2.23 16.10 -94.61
N CYS A 3 1.88 14.96 -94.01
CA CYS A 3 1.14 14.89 -92.76
C CYS A 3 1.96 15.49 -91.60
N PRO A 4 1.32 16.17 -90.62
CA PRO A 4 2.01 16.64 -89.43
C PRO A 4 2.41 15.45 -88.54
N PRO A 5 3.55 15.53 -87.82
CA PRO A 5 3.96 14.50 -86.88
C PRO A 5 2.98 14.41 -85.70
N GLU A 6 2.65 13.19 -85.32
CA GLU A 6 1.77 12.85 -84.21
C GLU A 6 2.42 13.25 -82.87
N PRO A 7 1.69 13.86 -81.92
CA PRO A 7 2.28 14.25 -80.64
C PRO A 7 2.59 13.02 -79.79
N ASP A 8 3.80 12.97 -79.23
CA ASP A 8 4.27 11.89 -78.36
C ASP A 8 3.29 11.64 -77.19
N PRO A 9 2.66 10.46 -77.08
CA PRO A 9 1.68 10.16 -76.03
C PRO A 9 2.31 9.94 -74.64
N CYS A 10 3.62 10.18 -74.49
CA CYS A 10 4.42 9.75 -73.34
C CYS A 10 5.07 10.89 -72.55
N ALA A 11 4.64 12.14 -72.71
CA ALA A 11 4.96 13.20 -71.73
C ALA A 11 4.13 13.00 -70.44
N GLN A 12 4.14 11.80 -69.87
CA GLN A 12 3.68 11.57 -68.50
C GLN A 12 4.68 12.26 -67.59
N VAL A 13 4.33 13.47 -67.16
CA VAL A 13 4.97 14.15 -66.02
C VAL A 13 4.81 13.22 -64.83
N CYS A 14 5.86 12.46 -64.49
CA CYS A 14 5.84 11.64 -63.29
C CYS A 14 5.62 12.57 -62.08
N PRO A 15 4.66 12.27 -61.19
CA PRO A 15 4.55 13.03 -59.95
C PRO A 15 5.86 12.90 -59.16
N PRO A 16 6.31 13.97 -58.48
CA PRO A 16 7.54 13.92 -57.69
C PRO A 16 7.43 12.81 -56.62
N PRO A 17 8.53 12.11 -56.32
CA PRO A 17 8.52 11.05 -55.32
C PRO A 17 8.09 11.61 -53.95
N PRO A 18 7.33 10.85 -53.15
CA PRO A 18 6.89 11.28 -51.84
C PRO A 18 8.09 11.61 -50.94
N PRO A 19 7.95 12.58 -50.02
CA PRO A 19 9.03 12.95 -49.12
C PRO A 19 9.45 11.76 -48.25
N PRO A 20 10.75 11.61 -47.94
CA PRO A 20 11.24 10.52 -47.11
C PRO A 20 10.58 10.57 -45.72
N PRO A 21 10.21 9.42 -45.13
CA PRO A 21 9.61 9.40 -43.82
C PRO A 21 10.58 10.00 -42.78
N PRO A 22 10.07 10.69 -41.74
CA PRO A 22 10.93 11.26 -40.72
C PRO A 22 11.76 10.15 -40.06
N CYS A 23 13.08 10.36 -40.00
CA CYS A 23 14.02 9.43 -39.37
C CYS A 23 13.69 9.28 -37.88
N ARG A 24 12.94 8.23 -37.53
CA ARG A 24 12.66 7.87 -36.12
C ARG A 24 13.82 7.05 -35.57
N VAL A 25 14.25 7.37 -34.35
CA VAL A 25 15.26 6.58 -33.64
C VAL A 25 14.76 5.16 -33.48
N LYS A 26 15.59 4.18 -33.83
CA LYS A 26 15.20 2.76 -33.79
C LYS A 26 15.00 2.32 -32.34
N PRO A 27 13.84 1.73 -31.98
CA PRO A 27 13.59 1.27 -30.63
C PRO A 27 14.46 0.05 -30.29
N ILE A 28 14.69 -0.16 -28.99
CA ILE A 28 15.40 -1.34 -28.50
C ILE A 28 14.49 -2.57 -28.69
N MET A 29 14.91 -3.49 -29.57
CA MET A 29 14.12 -4.69 -29.92
C MET A 29 14.61 -5.97 -29.24
N ARG A 30 15.71 -5.92 -28.48
CA ARG A 30 16.32 -7.09 -27.84
C ARG A 30 16.28 -6.96 -26.31
N GLY A 31 16.10 -8.09 -25.64
CA GLY A 31 16.17 -8.16 -24.17
C GLY A 31 14.97 -7.56 -23.43
N LEU A 32 13.85 -7.30 -24.13
CA LEU A 32 12.66 -6.67 -23.56
C LEU A 32 12.12 -7.44 -22.33
N HIS A 33 12.04 -8.77 -22.45
CA HIS A 33 11.56 -9.62 -21.36
C HIS A 33 12.46 -9.53 -20.11
N ARG A 34 13.79 -9.62 -20.28
CA ARG A 34 14.73 -9.50 -19.15
C ARG A 34 14.65 -8.13 -18.48
N ALA A 35 14.48 -7.06 -19.25
CA ALA A 35 14.32 -5.71 -18.70
C ALA A 35 13.01 -5.57 -17.91
N GLN A 36 11.92 -6.14 -18.41
CA GLN A 36 10.64 -6.17 -17.71
C GLN A 36 10.72 -6.98 -16.41
N THR A 37 11.26 -8.20 -16.45
CA THR A 37 11.38 -9.08 -15.29
C THR A 37 12.20 -8.43 -14.17
N LYS A 38 13.30 -7.75 -14.49
CA LYS A 38 14.09 -7.00 -13.50
C LYS A 38 13.29 -5.89 -12.82
N ARG A 39 12.47 -5.15 -13.58
CA ARG A 39 11.61 -4.08 -13.03
C ARG A 39 10.55 -4.65 -12.11
N VAL A 40 9.89 -5.74 -12.51
CA VAL A 40 8.86 -6.40 -11.70
C VAL A 40 9.46 -6.94 -10.40
N LEU A 41 10.64 -7.58 -10.46
CA LEU A 41 11.35 -8.05 -9.26
C LEU A 41 11.72 -6.91 -8.31
N ALA A 42 12.24 -5.79 -8.84
CA ALA A 42 12.56 -4.62 -8.02
C ALA A 42 11.30 -4.05 -7.36
N GLN A 43 10.20 -3.94 -8.10
CA GLN A 43 8.92 -3.48 -7.55
C GLN A 43 8.40 -4.44 -6.48
N ALA A 44 8.45 -5.75 -6.71
CA ALA A 44 8.00 -6.74 -5.74
C ALA A 44 8.75 -6.63 -4.42
N LEU A 45 10.08 -6.47 -4.45
CA LEU A 45 10.89 -6.26 -3.25
C LEU A 45 10.55 -4.97 -2.51
N LEU A 46 10.27 -3.89 -3.24
CA LEU A 46 9.81 -2.64 -2.62
C LEU A 46 8.45 -2.81 -1.96
N PHE A 47 7.51 -3.47 -2.63
CA PHE A 47 6.16 -3.69 -2.09
C PHE A 47 6.17 -4.61 -0.86
N THR A 48 6.99 -5.66 -0.82
CA THR A 48 7.07 -6.54 0.34
C THR A 48 7.69 -5.84 1.54
N ALA A 49 8.77 -5.07 1.34
CA ALA A 49 9.37 -4.24 2.38
C ALA A 49 8.39 -3.19 2.90
N PHE A 50 7.67 -2.53 1.99
CA PHE A 50 6.66 -1.53 2.34
C PHE A 50 5.52 -2.14 3.14
N ALA A 51 4.93 -3.25 2.67
CA ALA A 51 3.84 -3.93 3.38
C ALA A 51 4.26 -4.37 4.79
N GLY A 52 5.46 -4.93 4.94
CA GLY A 52 6.02 -5.28 6.25
C GLY A 52 6.18 -4.08 7.17
N SER A 53 6.66 -2.95 6.63
CA SER A 53 6.78 -1.70 7.39
C SER A 53 5.42 -1.15 7.83
N CYS A 54 4.40 -1.21 6.96
CA CYS A 54 3.05 -0.77 7.30
C CYS A 54 2.48 -1.55 8.48
N VAL A 55 2.57 -2.88 8.47
CA VAL A 55 2.08 -3.71 9.58
C VAL A 55 2.81 -3.37 10.88
N TYR A 56 4.12 -3.16 10.83
CA TYR A 56 4.91 -2.79 12.01
C TYR A 56 4.47 -1.44 12.60
N PHE A 57 4.34 -0.40 11.77
CA PHE A 57 4.01 0.95 12.24
C PHE A 57 2.53 1.12 12.60
N PHE A 58 1.60 0.57 11.82
CA PHE A 58 0.17 0.77 12.04
C PHE A 58 -0.43 -0.19 13.08
N ILE A 59 0.17 -1.36 13.29
CA ILE A 59 -0.37 -2.35 14.24
C ILE A 59 0.61 -2.60 15.39
N GLY A 60 1.87 -2.91 15.05
CA GLY A 60 2.88 -3.29 16.04
C GLY A 60 3.21 -2.18 17.03
N ALA A 61 3.54 -0.99 16.54
CA ALA A 61 3.94 0.16 17.33
C ALA A 61 2.82 0.67 18.28
N PRO A 62 1.58 0.95 17.81
CA PRO A 62 0.53 1.45 18.71
C PRO A 62 0.13 0.41 19.75
N ARG A 63 0.16 -0.89 19.41
CA ARG A 63 -0.08 -1.95 20.39
C ARG A 63 0.96 -1.89 21.51
N LYS A 64 2.26 -1.87 21.17
CA LYS A 64 3.34 -1.77 22.17
C LYS A 64 3.25 -0.50 23.01
N ALA A 65 2.91 0.63 22.39
CA ALA A 65 2.74 1.91 23.10
C ALA A 65 1.59 1.85 24.11
N LYS A 66 0.42 1.33 23.71
CA LYS A 66 -0.74 1.17 24.62
C LYS A 66 -0.44 0.25 25.80
N TYR A 67 0.21 -0.90 25.56
CA TYR A 67 0.62 -1.77 26.66
C TYR A 67 1.61 -1.08 27.59
N LYS A 68 2.60 -0.37 27.04
CA LYS A 68 3.56 0.40 27.84
C LYS A 68 2.85 1.46 28.70
N GLU A 69 1.92 2.21 28.12
CA GLU A 69 1.15 3.22 28.84
C GLU A 69 0.25 2.60 29.93
N PHE A 70 -0.40 1.47 29.63
CA PHE A 70 -1.21 0.73 30.60
C PHE A 70 -0.41 0.32 31.83
N TYR A 71 0.79 -0.23 31.64
CA TYR A 71 1.65 -0.60 32.77
C TYR A 71 2.34 0.58 33.46
N ALA A 72 2.52 1.71 32.76
CA ALA A 72 3.12 2.90 33.36
C ALA A 72 2.13 3.70 34.23
N ARG A 73 0.83 3.68 33.89
CA ARG A 73 -0.23 4.41 34.61
C ARG A 73 -1.13 3.51 35.46
N GLY A 74 -0.94 2.19 35.40
CA GLY A 74 -1.78 1.24 36.10
C GLY A 74 -1.54 1.29 37.61
N GLU A 75 -2.45 1.95 38.33
CA GLU A 75 -2.60 1.75 39.77
C GLU A 75 -3.38 0.46 40.00
N PHE A 76 -2.66 -0.66 39.96
CA PHE A 76 -3.23 -2.00 39.98
C PHE A 76 -3.96 -2.33 41.29
N GLU A 77 -3.57 -1.68 42.39
CA GLU A 77 -4.20 -1.86 43.70
C GLU A 77 -5.60 -1.25 43.72
N ASP A 78 -5.75 0.00 43.28
CA ASP A 78 -7.06 0.67 43.16
C ASP A 78 -8.02 -0.08 42.24
N TRP A 79 -7.50 -0.61 41.13
CA TRP A 79 -8.32 -1.40 40.20
C TRP A 79 -8.76 -2.74 40.81
N ALA A 80 -7.87 -3.39 41.58
CA ALA A 80 -8.20 -4.61 42.30
C ALA A 80 -9.25 -4.36 43.39
N ASP A 81 -9.14 -3.25 44.13
CA ASP A 81 -10.10 -2.86 45.16
C ASP A 81 -11.47 -2.53 44.57
N GLU A 82 -11.52 -1.87 43.40
CA GLU A 82 -12.77 -1.67 42.67
C GLU A 82 -13.40 -3.00 42.23
N MET A 83 -12.61 -3.95 41.73
CA MET A 83 -13.13 -5.27 41.33
C MET A 83 -13.59 -6.09 42.53
N ALA A 84 -12.89 -6.02 43.65
CA ALA A 84 -13.28 -6.67 44.90
C ALA A 84 -14.59 -6.09 45.44
N ARG A 85 -14.75 -4.75 45.40
CA ARG A 85 -16.01 -4.08 45.76
C ARG A 85 -17.17 -4.52 44.87
N LYS A 86 -16.93 -4.70 43.56
CA LYS A 86 -17.93 -5.21 42.59
C LYS A 86 -18.24 -6.70 42.78
N GLY A 87 -17.50 -7.42 43.63
CA GLY A 87 -17.73 -8.83 43.90
C GLY A 87 -17.31 -9.76 42.77
N LEU A 88 -16.37 -9.33 41.93
CA LEU A 88 -15.88 -10.14 40.81
C LEU A 88 -15.05 -11.35 41.28
N PHE A 89 -14.42 -11.23 42.45
CA PHE A 89 -13.55 -12.29 42.99
C PHE A 89 -14.35 -13.28 43.83
N GLN A 90 -14.24 -14.56 43.50
CA GLN A 90 -14.77 -15.64 44.33
C GLN A 90 -14.03 -15.76 45.67
N SER A 91 -12.75 -15.38 45.71
CA SER A 91 -11.90 -15.42 46.89
C SER A 91 -12.23 -14.33 47.91
N VAL A 92 -12.88 -13.23 47.49
CA VAL A 92 -13.22 -12.10 48.35
C VAL A 92 -14.73 -11.86 48.25
N PRO A 93 -15.55 -12.50 49.11
CA PRO A 93 -16.99 -12.32 49.08
C PRO A 93 -17.35 -10.87 49.42
N VAL A 94 -18.33 -10.30 48.70
CA VAL A 94 -18.75 -8.88 48.84
C VAL A 94 -19.02 -8.47 50.30
N ASN A 95 -19.56 -9.41 51.09
CA ASN A 95 -19.92 -9.18 52.49
C ASN A 95 -18.71 -9.09 53.43
N SER A 96 -17.51 -9.51 53.03
CA SER A 96 -16.30 -9.39 53.85
C SER A 96 -15.65 -8.01 53.74
N LEU A 97 -16.01 -7.20 52.73
CA LEU A 97 -15.54 -5.82 52.63
C LEU A 97 -16.36 -4.90 53.56
N LYS A 98 -15.65 -4.22 54.47
CA LYS A 98 -16.23 -3.29 55.44
C LYS A 98 -17.05 -2.16 54.78
N ASP A 99 -16.61 -1.70 53.62
CA ASP A 99 -17.26 -0.63 52.85
C ASP A 99 -18.67 -1.04 52.36
N ASN A 100 -18.85 -2.30 51.96
CA ASN A 100 -20.11 -2.81 51.46
C ASN A 100 -21.10 -3.15 52.58
N THR A 101 -20.61 -3.53 53.76
CA THR A 101 -21.46 -3.78 54.94
C THR A 101 -22.16 -2.52 55.46
N GLN A 102 -21.55 -1.34 55.31
CA GLN A 102 -22.13 -0.04 55.73
C GLN A 102 -23.32 0.39 54.84
N MET A 103 -23.31 0.02 53.55
CA MET A 103 -24.39 0.32 52.60
C MET A 103 -25.65 -0.53 52.82
N LYS A 104 -25.51 -1.72 53.41
CA LYS A 104 -26.62 -2.68 53.59
C LYS A 104 -27.42 -2.46 54.88
N GLY A 105 -26.90 -1.62 55.80
CA GLY A 105 -27.47 -1.36 57.12
C GLY A 105 -28.33 -0.08 57.22
N LYS A 106 -28.70 0.53 56.09
CA LYS A 106 -29.52 1.73 56.01
C LYS A 106 -30.82 1.47 55.26
#